data_AF-A0A850M335-F1
#
_entry.id   AF-A0A850M335-F1
#
_cell.length_a   1.000
_cell.length_b   1.000
_cell.length_c   1.000
_cell.angle_alpha   90.00
_cell.angle_beta   90.00
_cell.angle_gamma   90.00
#
_symmetry.space_group_name_H-M   'P 1'
#
loop_
_entity.id
_entity.type
_entity.pdbx_description
1 polymer ?
#
loop_
_entity_poly.entity_id
_entity_poly.type
_entity_poly.pdbx_seq_one_letter_code
_entity_poly.pdbx_strand_id
1 'polypeptide(L)'
;MISPFSYINNIFRNRSLTIFLFFLSINLFFFSGHFGGDAIWNYYTAESLFLDGNLNLADSAEEKDVKGLKDGFKELSDGIKRDAEIYGNVYSKYGLGNVLVGTLFYGIGLLFLKVFPFLPRDYFLIFVFALQNIFIVSLSALVFYKLITHFLDDKKISLFLTIGFSFGTIIFPYALKSGFGEPLALLVILSGFYF
;
A
#
# COMPACT_ATOMS: atom_id res chain seq x y z
N MET A 1 7.03 11.04 35.16
CA MET A 1 7.76 10.56 33.96
C MET A 1 7.44 9.09 33.78
N ILE A 2 6.73 8.73 32.72
CA ILE A 2 6.46 7.32 32.36
C ILE A 2 7.75 6.77 31.77
N SER A 3 8.25 5.63 32.25
CA SER A 3 9.50 5.07 31.71
C SER A 3 9.25 4.54 30.30
N PRO A 4 10.18 4.74 29.35
CA PRO A 4 10.04 4.21 27.98
C PRO A 4 9.87 2.68 27.96
N PHE A 5 10.36 1.97 28.98
CA PHE A 5 10.14 0.53 29.15
C PHE A 5 8.70 0.14 29.47
N SER A 6 7.92 0.98 30.16
CA SER A 6 6.51 0.68 30.42
C SER A 6 5.66 0.79 29.16
N TYR A 7 6.05 1.64 28.21
CA TYR A 7 5.38 1.77 26.92
C TYR A 7 5.62 0.55 26.03
N ILE A 8 6.86 0.06 25.97
CA ILE A 8 7.25 -1.14 25.24
C ILE A 8 6.49 -2.37 25.77
N ASN A 9 6.39 -2.54 27.09
CA ASN A 9 5.64 -3.64 27.68
C ASN A 9 4.13 -3.59 27.36
N ASN A 10 3.54 -2.40 27.23
CA ASN A 10 2.16 -2.25 26.83
C ASN A 10 1.92 -2.59 25.34
N ILE A 11 2.89 -2.34 24.47
CA ILE A 11 2.83 -2.75 23.05
C ILE A 11 2.71 -4.27 22.95
N PHE A 12 3.56 -5.02 23.65
CA PHE A 12 3.53 -6.48 23.64
C PHE A 12 2.28 -7.07 24.33
N ARG A 13 1.63 -6.32 25.21
CA ARG A 13 0.36 -6.72 25.82
C ARG A 13 -0.80 -6.68 24.83
N ASN A 14 -0.75 -5.80 23.82
CA ASN A 14 -1.74 -5.74 22.76
C ASN A 14 -1.42 -6.77 21.66
N ARG A 15 -2.00 -7.97 21.80
CA ARG A 15 -1.80 -9.08 20.85
C ARG A 15 -2.07 -8.70 19.39
N SER A 16 -3.07 -7.87 19.13
CA SER A 16 -3.38 -7.42 17.77
C SER A 16 -2.27 -6.56 17.18
N LEU A 17 -1.72 -5.64 17.97
CA LEU A 17 -0.60 -4.82 17.55
C LEU A 17 0.65 -5.68 17.29
N THR A 18 0.95 -6.63 18.19
CA THR A 18 2.08 -7.56 18.02
C THR A 18 1.95 -8.38 16.74
N ILE A 19 0.75 -8.91 16.44
CA ILE A 19 0.50 -9.70 15.22
C ILE A 19 0.67 -8.84 13.97
N PHE A 20 0.10 -7.63 13.94
CA PHE A 20 0.27 -6.71 12.83
C PHE A 20 1.74 -6.35 12.61
N LEU A 21 2.47 -5.98 13.67
CA LEU A 21 3.89 -5.64 13.59
C LEU A 21 4.76 -6.82 13.15
N PHE A 22 4.42 -8.05 13.57
CA PHE A 22 5.10 -9.26 13.12
C PHE A 22 4.97 -9.45 11.61
N PHE A 23 3.74 -9.42 11.07
CA PHE A 23 3.53 -9.56 9.63
C PHE A 23 4.09 -8.38 8.84
N LEU A 24 3.96 -7.16 9.36
CA LEU A 24 4.55 -5.97 8.76
C LEU A 24 6.07 -6.10 8.63
N SER A 25 6.75 -6.55 9.69
CA SER A 25 8.20 -6.73 9.69
C SER A 25 8.65 -7.78 8.68
N ILE A 26 7.93 -8.91 8.60
CA ILE A 26 8.21 -9.96 7.62
C ILE A 26 8.01 -9.44 6.20
N ASN A 27 6.88 -8.79 5.92
CA ASN A 27 6.57 -8.29 4.59
C ASN A 27 7.56 -7.19 4.16
N LEU A 28 7.99 -6.33 5.09
CA LEU A 28 9.06 -5.35 4.86
C LEU A 28 10.40 -6.02 4.53
N PHE A 29 10.75 -7.12 5.21
CA PHE A 29 11.99 -7.85 4.95
C PHE A 29 12.04 -8.42 3.54
N PHE A 30 10.90 -8.90 3.02
CA PHE A 30 10.82 -9.48 1.68
C PHE A 30 10.54 -8.45 0.59
N PHE A 31 10.20 -7.20 0.93
CA PHE A 31 9.82 -6.17 -0.02
C PHE A 31 10.89 -5.94 -1.09
N SER A 32 10.51 -6.14 -2.37
CA SER A 32 11.44 -6.04 -3.50
C SER A 32 11.54 -4.65 -4.10
N GLY A 33 10.61 -3.74 -3.77
CA GLY A 33 10.53 -2.41 -4.38
C GLY A 33 10.06 -2.43 -5.84
N HIS A 34 9.56 -3.56 -6.37
CA HIS A 34 9.11 -3.62 -7.75
C HIS A 34 7.91 -2.68 -7.99
N PHE A 35 8.11 -1.74 -8.90
CA PHE A 35 7.19 -0.65 -9.22
C PHE A 35 7.04 -0.51 -10.73
N GLY A 36 5.83 -0.75 -11.24
CA GLY A 36 5.54 -0.80 -12.67
C GLY A 36 4.06 -1.07 -12.94
N GLY A 37 3.65 -0.96 -14.20
CA GLY A 37 2.28 -1.25 -14.64
C GLY A 37 1.22 -0.46 -13.86
N ASP A 38 0.26 -1.17 -13.28
CA ASP A 38 -0.87 -0.65 -12.49
C ASP A 38 -0.43 0.30 -11.36
N ALA A 39 0.77 0.08 -10.78
CA ALA A 39 1.32 0.93 -9.73
C ALA A 39 1.54 2.37 -10.19
N ILE A 40 1.95 2.53 -11.45
CA ILE A 40 2.27 3.84 -12.03
C ILE A 40 0.99 4.65 -12.24
N TRP A 41 -0.08 4.02 -12.75
CA TRP A 41 -1.40 4.65 -12.87
C TRP A 41 -1.92 5.11 -11.51
N ASN A 42 -1.87 4.22 -10.52
CA ASN A 42 -2.34 4.54 -9.18
C ASN A 42 -1.52 5.64 -8.52
N TYR A 43 -0.21 5.67 -8.77
CA TYR A 43 0.70 6.69 -8.24
C TYR A 43 0.42 8.08 -8.81
N TYR A 44 0.35 8.22 -10.14
CA TYR A 44 0.08 9.52 -10.75
C TYR A 44 -1.33 10.02 -10.43
N THR A 45 -2.30 9.12 -10.30
CA THR A 45 -3.65 9.52 -9.88
C THR A 45 -3.68 9.96 -8.42
N ALA A 46 -2.94 9.26 -7.54
CA ALA A 46 -2.81 9.66 -6.14
C ALA A 46 -2.06 10.99 -5.97
N GLU A 47 -1.06 11.25 -6.81
CA GLU A 47 -0.35 12.51 -6.88
C GLU A 47 -1.29 13.67 -7.26
N SER A 48 -2.05 13.56 -8.35
CA SER A 48 -3.05 14.57 -8.75
C SER A 48 -4.12 14.76 -7.69
N LEU A 49 -4.58 13.67 -7.07
CA LEU A 49 -5.61 13.77 -6.05
C LEU A 49 -5.09 14.52 -4.82
N PHE A 50 -3.84 14.27 -4.43
CA PHE A 50 -3.23 14.94 -3.30
C PHE A 50 -2.90 16.41 -3.57
N LEU A 51 -2.33 16.72 -4.75
CA LEU A 51 -1.83 18.05 -5.08
C LEU A 51 -2.92 18.97 -5.64
N ASP A 52 -3.76 18.44 -6.54
CA ASP A 52 -4.69 19.21 -7.34
C ASP A 52 -6.16 18.94 -6.98
N GLY A 53 -6.42 17.97 -6.09
CA GLY A 53 -7.77 17.61 -5.66
C GLY A 53 -8.62 16.97 -6.76
N ASN A 54 -7.99 16.41 -7.80
CA ASN A 54 -8.69 15.79 -8.93
C ASN A 54 -8.16 14.38 -9.24
N LEU A 55 -8.95 13.60 -9.98
CA LEU A 55 -8.64 12.20 -10.32
C LEU A 55 -7.98 12.05 -11.69
N ASN A 56 -7.59 13.15 -12.32
CA ASN A 56 -6.90 13.09 -13.60
C ASN A 56 -5.49 12.56 -13.37
N LEU A 57 -4.88 11.93 -14.37
CA LEU A 57 -3.46 11.57 -14.27
C LEU A 57 -2.60 12.82 -14.29
N ALA A 58 -1.59 12.87 -13.42
CA ALA A 58 -0.70 14.03 -13.36
C ALA A 58 0.17 14.11 -14.62
N ASP A 59 0.30 15.31 -15.20
CA ASP A 59 1.18 15.58 -16.34
C ASP A 59 2.65 15.82 -15.95
N SER A 60 3.04 15.55 -14.70
CA SER A 60 4.37 15.87 -14.15
C SER A 60 5.49 14.89 -14.52
N ALA A 61 5.24 13.96 -15.45
CA ALA A 61 6.15 12.85 -15.69
C ALA A 61 7.49 13.23 -16.31
N GLU A 62 7.54 14.31 -17.10
CA GLU A 62 8.80 14.78 -17.71
C GLU A 62 9.77 15.30 -16.65
N GLU A 63 9.23 15.83 -15.54
CA GLU A 63 9.96 16.43 -14.41
C GLU A 63 10.50 15.40 -13.40
N LYS A 64 10.09 14.13 -13.50
CA LYS A 64 10.51 13.08 -12.54
C LYS A 64 11.99 12.75 -12.68
N ASP A 65 12.67 12.33 -11.63
CA ASP A 65 14.08 11.90 -11.68
C ASP A 65 14.23 10.38 -11.90
N VAL A 66 13.16 9.61 -11.76
CA VAL A 66 13.18 8.14 -11.82
C VAL A 66 12.89 7.67 -13.24
N LYS A 67 13.89 7.05 -13.89
CA LYS A 67 13.75 6.51 -15.25
C LYS A 67 12.53 5.58 -15.41
N GLY A 68 12.26 4.72 -14.43
CA GLY A 68 11.09 3.82 -14.45
C GLY A 68 9.74 4.55 -14.45
N LEU A 69 9.64 5.73 -13.79
CA LEU A 69 8.44 6.57 -13.87
C LEU A 69 8.30 7.25 -15.22
N LYS A 70 9.42 7.68 -15.83
CA LYS A 70 9.41 8.27 -17.17
C LYS A 70 9.01 7.26 -18.23
N ASP A 71 9.64 6.10 -18.21
CA ASP A 71 9.42 5.04 -19.19
C ASP A 71 7.99 4.49 -19.04
N GLY A 72 7.55 4.24 -17.81
CA GLY A 72 6.17 3.84 -17.55
C GLY A 72 5.16 4.91 -17.94
N PHE A 73 5.44 6.20 -17.67
CA PHE A 73 4.54 7.27 -18.14
C PHE A 73 4.52 7.38 -19.67
N LYS A 74 5.64 7.16 -20.37
CA LYS A 74 5.65 7.12 -21.83
C LYS A 74 4.78 5.99 -22.37
N GLU A 75 4.90 4.79 -21.79
CA GLU A 75 4.02 3.66 -22.11
C GLU A 75 2.54 3.98 -21.81
N LEU A 76 2.26 4.66 -20.69
CA LEU A 76 0.94 5.19 -20.38
C LEU A 76 0.49 6.21 -21.44
N SER A 77 1.37 7.13 -21.85
CA SER A 77 1.06 8.28 -22.70
C SER A 77 0.53 7.87 -24.07
N ASP A 78 0.97 6.74 -24.61
CA ASP A 78 0.46 6.20 -25.87
C ASP A 78 -1.00 5.71 -25.75
N GLY A 79 -1.39 5.23 -24.56
CA GLY A 79 -2.77 4.88 -24.21
C GLY A 79 -3.62 6.09 -23.80
N ILE A 80 -3.05 6.99 -22.98
CA ILE A 80 -3.67 8.23 -22.51
C ILE A 80 -3.98 9.15 -23.69
N LYS A 81 -3.07 9.34 -24.66
CA LYS A 81 -3.34 10.21 -25.83
C LYS A 81 -4.55 9.76 -26.63
N ARG A 82 -4.72 8.44 -26.83
CA ARG A 82 -5.93 7.89 -27.48
C ARG A 82 -7.18 8.15 -26.65
N ASP A 83 -7.12 7.92 -25.34
CA ASP A 83 -8.29 8.07 -24.48
C ASP A 83 -8.64 9.55 -24.23
N ALA A 84 -7.65 10.44 -24.16
CA ALA A 84 -7.81 11.89 -24.02
C ALA A 84 -8.41 12.54 -25.27
N GLU A 85 -8.00 12.10 -26.47
CA GLU A 85 -8.59 12.56 -27.73
C GLU A 85 -10.08 12.20 -27.85
N ILE A 86 -10.51 11.10 -27.21
CA ILE A 86 -11.89 10.61 -27.28
C ILE A 86 -12.75 11.15 -26.12
N TYR A 87 -12.19 11.24 -24.90
CA TYR A 87 -12.94 11.49 -23.66
C TYR A 87 -12.53 12.79 -22.92
N GLY A 88 -11.56 13.54 -23.44
CA GLY A 88 -11.07 14.81 -22.87
C GLY A 88 -10.14 14.63 -21.66
N ASN A 89 -10.63 13.98 -20.60
CA ASN A 89 -9.86 13.71 -19.38
C ASN A 89 -9.55 12.22 -19.26
N VAL A 90 -8.34 11.89 -18.79
CA VAL A 90 -7.92 10.51 -18.55
C VAL A 90 -7.79 10.24 -17.06
N TYR A 91 -8.53 9.23 -16.62
CA TYR A 91 -8.60 8.78 -15.23
C TYR A 91 -7.87 7.44 -15.08
N SER A 92 -7.51 7.08 -13.85
CA SER A 92 -7.07 5.71 -13.57
C SER A 92 -8.13 4.70 -14.01
N LYS A 93 -7.71 3.69 -14.77
CA LYS A 93 -8.56 2.53 -15.11
C LYS A 93 -8.80 1.62 -13.91
N TYR A 94 -8.09 1.84 -12.80
CA TYR A 94 -8.14 1.01 -11.61
C TYR A 94 -9.05 1.63 -10.55
N GLY A 95 -9.69 0.79 -9.74
CA GLY A 95 -10.70 1.22 -8.77
C GLY A 95 -10.20 2.28 -7.78
N LEU A 96 -11.06 3.26 -7.49
CA LEU A 96 -10.76 4.42 -6.63
C LEU A 96 -10.23 4.06 -5.24
N GLY A 97 -10.63 2.89 -4.70
CA GLY A 97 -10.19 2.46 -3.37
C GLY A 97 -8.67 2.40 -3.24
N ASN A 98 -7.96 1.87 -4.24
CA ASN A 98 -6.51 1.74 -4.18
C ASN A 98 -5.82 3.11 -4.28
N VAL A 99 -6.35 4.01 -5.11
CA VAL A 99 -5.87 5.38 -5.27
C VAL A 99 -6.05 6.17 -3.97
N LEU A 100 -7.20 6.06 -3.32
CA LEU A 100 -7.48 6.77 -2.06
C LEU A 100 -6.52 6.37 -0.95
N VAL A 101 -6.28 5.06 -0.79
CA VAL A 101 -5.28 4.59 0.19
C VAL A 101 -3.88 5.06 -0.21
N GLY A 102 -3.51 4.96 -1.49
CA GLY A 102 -2.21 5.42 -1.99
C GLY A 102 -1.97 6.92 -1.81
N THR A 103 -3.03 7.73 -1.90
CA THR A 103 -3.00 9.19 -1.66
C THR A 103 -2.54 9.50 -0.23
N LEU A 104 -2.94 8.69 0.75
CA LEU A 104 -2.47 8.83 2.13
C LEU A 104 -0.96 8.54 2.23
N PHE A 105 -0.48 7.48 1.58
CA PHE A 105 0.95 7.14 1.57
C PHE A 105 1.78 8.18 0.83
N TYR A 106 1.30 8.69 -0.30
CA TYR A 106 1.92 9.79 -1.03
C TYR A 106 2.05 11.04 -0.14
N GLY A 107 0.96 11.42 0.55
CA GLY A 107 0.96 12.53 1.50
C GLY A 107 1.93 12.35 2.66
N ILE A 108 2.00 11.14 3.25
CA ILE A 108 2.99 10.79 4.27
C ILE A 108 4.41 10.99 3.70
N GLY A 109 4.68 10.50 2.49
CA GLY A 109 5.97 10.67 1.84
C GLY A 109 6.37 12.15 1.68
N LEU A 110 5.43 13.00 1.26
CA LEU A 110 5.67 14.45 1.17
C LEU A 110 5.95 15.10 2.53
N LEU A 111 5.23 14.69 3.57
CA LEU A 111 5.50 15.18 4.94
C LEU A 111 6.90 14.80 5.40
N PHE A 112 7.35 13.58 5.12
CA PHE A 112 8.72 13.15 5.41
C PHE A 112 9.75 13.96 4.62
N LEU A 113 9.52 14.23 3.34
CA LEU A 113 10.43 15.04 2.52
C LEU A 113 10.53 16.50 2.97
N LYS A 114 9.46 17.05 3.56
CA LYS A 114 9.54 18.37 4.21
C LYS A 114 10.51 18.38 5.40
N VAL A 115 10.61 17.26 6.13
CA VAL A 115 11.52 17.12 7.29
C VAL A 115 12.93 16.70 6.83
N PHE A 116 13.03 15.89 5.79
CA PHE A 116 14.28 15.32 5.27
C PHE A 116 14.46 15.68 3.79
N PRO A 117 14.71 16.96 3.45
CA PRO A 117 14.74 17.43 2.06
C PRO A 117 15.93 16.95 1.24
N PHE A 118 16.92 16.31 1.87
CA PHE A 118 18.09 15.74 1.19
C PHE A 118 17.78 14.39 0.51
N LEU A 119 16.63 13.77 0.80
CA LEU A 119 16.24 12.51 0.17
C LEU A 119 15.80 12.75 -1.28
N PRO A 120 16.15 11.85 -2.22
CA PRO A 120 15.71 11.96 -3.60
C PRO A 120 14.19 11.82 -3.67
N ARG A 121 13.50 12.92 -3.99
CA ARG A 121 12.05 13.07 -3.87
C ARG A 121 11.28 11.89 -4.48
N ASP A 122 11.46 11.66 -5.78
CA ASP A 122 10.64 10.69 -6.50
C ASP A 122 10.93 9.25 -6.07
N TYR A 123 12.21 8.90 -5.87
CA TYR A 123 12.58 7.58 -5.35
C TYR A 123 11.96 7.31 -3.97
N PHE A 124 11.97 8.32 -3.10
CA PHE A 124 11.39 8.21 -1.78
C PHE A 124 9.86 8.15 -1.80
N LEU A 125 9.20 8.97 -2.63
CA LEU A 125 7.74 8.94 -2.77
C LEU A 125 7.25 7.60 -3.32
N ILE A 126 7.92 7.06 -4.34
CA ILE A 126 7.65 5.71 -4.86
C ILE A 126 7.80 4.66 -3.76
N PHE A 127 8.90 4.73 -3.00
CA PHE A 127 9.16 3.81 -1.91
C PHE A 127 8.03 3.84 -0.89
N VAL A 128 7.65 5.01 -0.39
CA VAL A 128 6.59 5.16 0.61
C VAL A 128 5.24 4.73 0.03
N PHE A 129 4.92 5.09 -1.22
CA PHE A 129 3.70 4.67 -1.89
C PHE A 129 3.62 3.14 -1.99
N ALA A 130 4.72 2.48 -2.34
CA ALA A 130 4.78 1.02 -2.46
C ALA A 130 4.59 0.29 -1.11
N LEU A 131 4.84 0.94 0.03
CA LEU A 131 4.53 0.39 1.36
C LEU A 131 3.03 0.16 1.59
N GLN A 132 2.16 0.75 0.77
CA GLN A 132 0.71 0.54 0.83
C GLN A 132 0.34 -0.94 0.80
N ASN A 133 0.87 -1.72 -0.15
CA ASN A 133 0.52 -3.13 -0.27
C ASN A 133 1.00 -3.93 0.93
N ILE A 134 2.22 -3.64 1.41
CA ILE A 134 2.76 -4.26 2.64
C ILE A 134 1.84 -3.99 3.82
N PHE A 135 1.37 -2.74 3.98
CA PHE A 135 0.47 -2.36 5.04
C PHE A 135 -0.87 -3.09 4.95
N ILE A 136 -1.50 -3.05 3.77
CA ILE A 136 -2.79 -3.71 3.51
C ILE A 136 -2.71 -5.20 3.77
N VAL A 137 -1.68 -5.86 3.25
CA VAL A 137 -1.47 -7.30 3.40
C VAL A 137 -1.25 -7.69 4.88
N SER A 138 -0.46 -6.89 5.61
CA SER A 138 -0.24 -7.11 7.05
C SER A 138 -1.51 -6.88 7.87
N LEU A 139 -2.33 -5.91 7.46
CA LEU A 139 -3.63 -5.66 8.07
C LEU A 139 -4.62 -6.80 7.78
N SER A 140 -4.62 -7.35 6.56
CA SER A 140 -5.43 -8.52 6.19
C SER A 140 -5.10 -9.73 7.07
N ALA A 141 -3.83 -9.98 7.37
CA ALA A 141 -3.44 -11.05 8.29
C ALA A 141 -3.99 -10.82 9.72
N LEU A 142 -3.98 -9.58 10.21
CA LEU A 142 -4.58 -9.25 11.50
C LEU A 142 -6.10 -9.44 11.50
N VAL A 143 -6.80 -8.96 10.45
CA VAL A 143 -8.25 -9.11 10.33
C VAL A 143 -8.62 -10.59 10.23
N PHE A 144 -7.87 -11.36 9.46
CA PHE A 144 -8.06 -12.81 9.36
C PHE A 144 -7.86 -13.52 10.71
N TYR A 145 -6.82 -13.16 11.47
CA TYR A 145 -6.63 -13.68 12.82
C TYR A 145 -7.84 -13.39 13.71
N LYS A 146 -8.33 -12.14 13.70
CA LYS A 146 -9.50 -11.75 14.48
C LYS A 146 -10.76 -12.52 14.06
N LEU A 147 -10.97 -12.66 12.75
CA LEU A 147 -12.06 -13.43 12.17
C LEU A 147 -12.02 -14.88 12.63
N ILE A 148 -10.88 -15.57 12.51
CA ILE A 148 -10.77 -16.96 12.94
C ILE A 148 -10.95 -17.11 14.44
N THR A 149 -10.42 -16.17 15.26
CA THR A 149 -10.64 -16.22 16.72
C THR A 149 -12.10 -16.01 17.12
N HIS A 150 -12.97 -15.57 16.21
CA HIS A 150 -14.41 -15.53 16.44
C HIS A 150 -15.06 -16.92 16.32
N PHE A 151 -14.47 -17.80 15.49
CA PHE A 151 -14.97 -19.17 15.25
C PHE A 151 -14.23 -20.23 16.07
N LEU A 152 -12.97 -19.99 16.43
CA LEU A 152 -12.11 -20.91 17.16
C LEU A 152 -11.70 -20.32 18.51
N ASP A 153 -12.01 -21.01 19.61
CA ASP A 153 -11.61 -20.60 20.96
C ASP A 153 -10.09 -20.70 21.18
N ASP A 154 -9.42 -21.61 20.47
CA ASP A 154 -7.97 -21.78 20.59
C ASP A 154 -7.20 -20.72 19.78
N LYS A 155 -6.62 -19.77 20.52
CA LYS A 155 -5.80 -18.69 19.99
C LYS A 155 -4.50 -19.17 19.34
N LYS A 156 -3.95 -20.32 19.74
CA LYS A 156 -2.74 -20.90 19.13
C LYS A 156 -3.06 -21.47 17.76
N ILE A 157 -4.17 -22.20 17.65
CA ILE A 157 -4.65 -22.72 16.36
C ILE A 157 -4.95 -21.55 15.42
N SER A 158 -5.65 -20.52 15.91
CA SER A 158 -5.95 -19.31 15.13
C SER A 158 -4.68 -18.62 14.61
N LEU A 159 -3.65 -18.51 15.45
CA LEU A 159 -2.37 -17.93 15.05
C LEU A 159 -1.67 -18.79 13.99
N PHE A 160 -1.64 -20.11 14.19
CA PHE A 160 -1.04 -21.04 13.22
C PHE A 160 -1.75 -20.97 11.85
N LEU A 161 -3.08 -20.95 11.84
CA LEU A 161 -3.86 -20.77 10.61
C LEU A 161 -3.59 -19.42 9.95
N THR A 162 -3.42 -18.36 10.73
CA THR A 162 -3.08 -17.02 10.20
C THR A 162 -1.70 -17.01 9.55
N ILE A 163 -0.71 -17.66 10.17
CA ILE A 163 0.63 -17.83 9.59
C ILE A 163 0.51 -18.63 8.29
N GLY A 164 -0.19 -19.76 8.30
CA GLY A 164 -0.44 -20.57 7.11
C GLY A 164 -1.14 -19.79 5.99
N PHE A 165 -2.14 -18.97 6.32
CA PHE A 165 -2.82 -18.09 5.38
C PHE A 165 -1.88 -17.03 4.81
N SER A 166 -1.08 -16.38 5.65
CA SER A 166 -0.21 -15.27 5.21
C SER A 166 0.93 -15.76 4.30
N PHE A 167 1.52 -16.91 4.60
CA PHE A 167 2.60 -17.48 3.79
C PHE A 167 2.11 -18.37 2.64
N GLY A 168 0.92 -18.97 2.77
CA GLY A 168 0.37 -19.91 1.80
C GLY A 168 -0.55 -19.29 0.75
N THR A 169 -0.93 -18.01 0.89
CA THR A 169 -1.83 -17.34 -0.07
C THR A 169 -1.15 -16.20 -0.84
N ILE A 170 -1.97 -15.58 -1.69
CA ILE A 170 -1.78 -14.34 -2.46
C ILE A 170 -1.10 -13.21 -1.66
N ILE A 171 -1.17 -13.22 -0.33
CA ILE A 171 -0.55 -12.22 0.55
C ILE A 171 0.95 -12.03 0.27
N PHE A 172 1.72 -13.12 0.19
CA PHE A 172 3.18 -13.00 0.03
C PHE A 172 3.60 -12.49 -1.36
N PRO A 173 3.15 -13.05 -2.49
CA PRO A 173 3.53 -12.54 -3.82
C PRO A 173 3.10 -11.09 -4.07
N TYR A 174 2.02 -10.64 -3.43
CA TYR A 174 1.49 -9.28 -3.60
C TYR A 174 2.10 -8.28 -2.60
N ALA A 175 2.67 -8.73 -1.48
CA ALA A 175 3.54 -7.88 -0.66
C ALA A 175 4.84 -7.51 -1.40
N LEU A 176 5.30 -8.37 -2.32
CA LEU A 176 6.50 -8.15 -3.12
C LEU A 176 6.31 -7.12 -4.23
N LYS A 177 5.06 -6.84 -4.64
CA LYS A 177 4.74 -6.00 -5.79
C LYS A 177 3.81 -4.85 -5.40
N SER A 178 4.05 -3.66 -5.93
CA SER A 178 3.18 -2.50 -5.73
C SER A 178 2.07 -2.43 -6.79
N GLY A 179 1.00 -1.68 -6.50
CA GLY A 179 -0.01 -1.28 -7.50
C GLY A 179 -1.20 -2.20 -7.69
N PHE A 180 -1.10 -3.46 -7.28
CA PHE A 180 -2.19 -4.43 -7.34
C PHE A 180 -3.36 -4.05 -6.42
N GLY A 181 -4.59 -4.17 -6.92
CA GLY A 181 -5.82 -3.85 -6.16
C GLY A 181 -6.37 -5.04 -5.36
N GLU A 182 -5.93 -6.26 -5.68
CA GLU A 182 -6.37 -7.52 -5.10
C GLU A 182 -6.13 -7.60 -3.59
N PRO A 183 -4.98 -7.14 -3.03
CA PRO A 183 -4.78 -7.14 -1.58
C PRO A 183 -5.82 -6.30 -0.83
N LEU A 184 -6.21 -5.16 -1.41
CA LEU A 184 -7.24 -4.29 -0.83
C LEU A 184 -8.61 -4.95 -0.91
N ALA A 185 -8.94 -5.58 -2.05
CA ALA A 185 -10.18 -6.34 -2.19
C ALA A 185 -10.29 -7.47 -1.16
N LEU A 186 -9.19 -8.22 -0.94
CA LEU A 186 -9.11 -9.24 0.10
C LEU A 186 -9.34 -8.66 1.49
N LEU A 187 -8.70 -7.53 1.82
CA LEU A 187 -8.90 -6.86 3.10
C LEU A 187 -10.36 -6.47 3.32
N VAL A 188 -11.01 -5.91 2.29
CA VAL A 188 -12.43 -5.50 2.35
C VAL A 188 -13.33 -6.71 2.57
N ILE A 189 -13.10 -7.80 1.84
CA ILE A 189 -13.88 -9.05 1.98
C ILE A 189 -13.72 -9.62 3.39
N LEU A 190 -12.49 -9.76 3.88
CA LEU A 190 -12.23 -10.27 5.23
C LEU A 190 -12.86 -9.39 6.31
N SER A 191 -12.78 -8.08 6.14
CA SER A 191 -13.38 -7.12 7.07
C SER A 191 -14.91 -7.23 7.06
N GLY A 192 -15.53 -7.41 5.89
CA GLY A 192 -16.98 -7.60 5.76
C GLY A 192 -17.51 -8.90 6.36
N PHE A 193 -16.67 -9.93 6.53
CA PHE A 193 -17.03 -11.12 7.29
C PHE A 193 -16.80 -10.98 8.80
N TYR A 194 -15.91 -10.08 9.21
CA TYR A 194 -15.55 -9.90 10.61
C TYR A 194 -16.47 -8.93 11.36
N PHE A 195 -16.90 -7.86 10.69
CA PHE A 195 -17.80 -6.84 11.23
C PHE A 195 -19.24 -7.08 10.81
#